data_AF-A0A1G7HEE1-F1
#
_entry.id   AF-A0A1G7HEE1-F1
#
_cell.length_a   1.000
_cell.length_b   1.000
_cell.length_c   1.000
_cell.angle_alpha   90.00
_cell.angle_beta   90.00
_cell.angle_gamma   90.00
#
_symmetry.space_group_name_H-M   'P 1'
#
loop_
_entity.id
_entity.type
_entity.pdbx_description
1 polymer ?
#
loop_
_entity_poly.entity_id
_entity_poly.type
_entity_poly.pdbx_seq_one_letter_code
_entity_poly.pdbx_strand_id
1 'polypeptide(L)'
;MMERYKLKETKSIYEYFLSKIYEKGVSVYASLFFTELKNFINYQNKWDYIMSVKDMKPSKIAESSFETIIQSKKNEIPEEYKVTVINHYLKKSENSNSESGKSYYLDLANEFK
;
A
#
# COMPACT_ATOMS: atom_id res chain seq x y z
N MET A 1 -2.87 -9.07 -10.47
CA MET A 1 -3.49 -9.56 -11.76
C MET A 1 -2.44 -10.05 -12.75
N MET A 2 -1.35 -9.31 -12.92
CA MET A 2 -0.26 -9.67 -13.83
C MET A 2 0.39 -11.02 -13.48
N GLU A 3 0.66 -11.25 -12.20
CA GLU A 3 1.23 -12.53 -11.74
C GLU A 3 0.28 -13.71 -11.94
N ARG A 4 -0.98 -13.55 -11.50
CA ARG A 4 -2.02 -14.61 -11.61
C ARG A 4 -2.20 -15.12 -13.03
N TYR A 5 -2.18 -14.22 -14.01
CA TYR A 5 -2.39 -14.55 -15.42
C TYR A 5 -1.09 -14.62 -16.24
N LYS A 6 0.09 -14.54 -15.59
CA LYS A 6 1.41 -14.53 -16.24
C LYS A 6 1.52 -13.51 -17.38
N LEU A 7 0.84 -12.37 -17.25
CA LEU A 7 0.88 -11.31 -18.25
C LEU A 7 2.24 -10.63 -18.19
N LYS A 8 2.86 -10.45 -19.36
CA LYS A 8 4.13 -9.72 -19.46
C LYS A 8 3.85 -8.23 -19.30
N GLU A 9 4.53 -7.60 -18.35
CA GLU A 9 4.54 -6.15 -18.26
C GLU A 9 5.16 -5.55 -19.52
N THR A 10 4.44 -4.62 -20.13
CA THR A 10 4.92 -3.80 -21.24
C THR A 10 5.05 -2.35 -20.78
N LYS A 11 5.86 -1.57 -21.50
CA LYS A 11 6.01 -0.13 -21.25
C LYS A 11 4.66 0.59 -21.26
N SER A 12 3.78 0.26 -22.21
CA SER A 12 2.45 0.87 -22.31
C SER A 12 1.55 0.56 -21.10
N ILE A 13 1.64 -0.63 -20.52
CA ILE A 13 0.89 -0.97 -19.30
C ILE A 13 1.40 -0.13 -18.12
N TYR A 14 2.72 -0.03 -17.98
CA TYR A 14 3.33 0.80 -16.92
C TYR A 14 2.92 2.27 -17.04
N GLU A 15 3.05 2.85 -18.24
CA GLU A 15 2.66 4.24 -18.51
C GLU A 15 1.16 4.48 -18.29
N TYR A 16 0.32 3.52 -18.65
CA TYR A 16 -1.11 3.58 -18.39
C TYR A 16 -1.39 3.67 -16.88
N PHE A 17 -0.85 2.77 -16.07
CA PHE A 17 -1.03 2.83 -14.62
C PHE A 17 -0.46 4.11 -14.02
N LEU A 18 0.74 4.51 -14.46
CA LEU A 18 1.38 5.76 -14.03
C LEU A 18 0.50 6.98 -14.29
N SER A 19 -0.24 7.01 -15.41
CA SER A 19 -1.18 8.10 -15.70
C SER A 19 -2.41 8.13 -14.78
N LYS A 20 -2.72 7.01 -14.10
CA LYS A 20 -3.94 6.82 -13.29
C LYS A 20 -3.71 6.87 -11.79
N ILE A 21 -2.46 6.89 -11.32
CA ILE A 21 -2.15 6.80 -9.89
C ILE A 21 -2.70 7.95 -9.03
N TYR A 22 -3.03 9.09 -9.61
CA TYR A 22 -3.67 10.23 -8.93
C TYR A 22 -5.08 10.56 -9.47
N GLU A 23 -5.63 9.71 -10.34
CA GLU A 23 -6.95 9.94 -10.92
C GLU A 23 -8.05 9.67 -9.89
N LYS A 24 -8.88 10.68 -9.63
CA LYS A 24 -9.96 10.58 -8.64
C LYS A 24 -10.90 9.41 -8.97
N GLY A 25 -11.14 8.54 -7.98
CA GLY A 25 -12.02 7.38 -8.11
C GLY A 25 -11.35 6.14 -8.71
N VAL A 26 -10.17 6.29 -9.31
CA VAL A 26 -9.41 5.18 -9.92
C VAL A 26 -8.10 4.93 -9.18
N SER A 27 -7.51 5.97 -8.58
CA SER A 27 -6.17 5.98 -7.99
C SER A 27 -5.93 4.83 -7.00
N VAL A 28 -6.88 4.54 -6.12
CA VAL A 28 -6.75 3.45 -5.14
C VAL A 28 -6.57 2.09 -5.83
N TYR A 29 -7.40 1.81 -6.83
CA TYR A 29 -7.32 0.56 -7.60
C TYR A 29 -6.06 0.51 -8.45
N ALA A 30 -5.70 1.63 -9.07
CA ALA A 30 -4.46 1.75 -9.83
C ALA A 30 -3.24 1.48 -8.94
N SER A 31 -3.25 1.95 -7.69
CA SER A 31 -2.15 1.78 -6.73
C SER A 31 -1.86 0.32 -6.38
N LEU A 32 -2.90 -0.48 -6.19
CA LEU A 32 -2.76 -1.92 -5.95
C LEU A 32 -1.95 -2.60 -7.05
N PHE A 33 -2.29 -2.33 -8.31
CA PHE A 33 -1.60 -2.96 -9.44
C PHE A 33 -0.26 -2.29 -9.76
N PHE A 34 -0.17 -0.97 -9.66
CA PHE A 34 1.04 -0.22 -9.98
C PHE A 34 2.20 -0.64 -9.10
N THR A 35 1.96 -0.88 -7.81
CA THR A 35 2.99 -1.33 -6.86
C THR A 35 3.46 -2.78 -7.06
N GLU A 36 2.69 -3.60 -7.78
CA GLU A 36 3.06 -4.98 -8.20
C GLU A 36 3.90 -5.01 -9.49
N LEU A 37 3.96 -3.91 -10.25
CA LEU A 37 4.71 -3.88 -11.52
C LEU A 37 6.22 -3.98 -11.25
N LYS A 38 6.94 -4.69 -12.13
CA LYS A 38 8.40 -4.85 -12.05
C LYS A 38 9.11 -3.51 -12.17
N ASN A 39 8.63 -2.62 -13.05
CA ASN A 39 9.25 -1.30 -13.22
C ASN A 39 8.97 -0.34 -12.06
N PHE A 40 8.04 -0.65 -11.15
CA PHE A 40 7.78 0.17 -9.97
C PHE A 40 9.00 0.27 -9.05
N ILE A 41 9.90 -0.73 -9.07
CA ILE A 41 11.16 -0.71 -8.29
C ILE A 41 11.99 0.53 -8.62
N ASN A 42 11.94 1.00 -9.88
CA ASN A 42 12.67 2.14 -10.42
C ASN A 42 11.92 3.48 -10.26
N TYR A 43 10.72 3.48 -9.68
CA TYR A 43 9.98 4.71 -9.44
C TYR A 43 10.62 5.51 -8.31
N GLN A 44 11.08 6.72 -8.62
CA GLN A 44 11.96 7.52 -7.74
C GLN A 44 11.36 7.78 -6.35
N ASN A 45 10.05 8.06 -6.27
CA ASN A 45 9.36 8.40 -5.03
C ASN A 45 8.41 7.27 -4.59
N LYS A 46 8.80 6.01 -4.79
CA LYS A 46 7.93 4.84 -4.56
C LYS A 46 7.40 4.74 -3.13
N TRP A 47 8.21 5.04 -2.14
CA TRP A 47 7.80 4.90 -0.75
C TRP A 47 6.88 6.02 -0.31
N ASP A 48 7.18 7.28 -0.64
CA ASP A 48 6.26 8.40 -0.47
C ASP A 48 4.90 8.13 -1.10
N TYR A 49 4.92 7.61 -2.33
CA TYR A 49 3.70 7.23 -3.03
C TYR A 49 2.93 6.13 -2.30
N ILE A 50 3.58 5.03 -1.88
CA ILE A 50 2.93 3.98 -1.09
C ILE A 50 2.30 4.56 0.18
N MET A 51 3.02 5.42 0.91
CA MET A 51 2.50 6.04 2.14
C MET A 51 1.28 6.91 1.89
N SER A 52 1.18 7.55 0.72
CA SER A 52 0.04 8.36 0.32
C SER A 52 -1.22 7.55 -0.01
N VAL A 53 -1.09 6.24 -0.30
CA VAL A 53 -2.23 5.40 -0.73
C VAL A 53 -3.33 5.40 0.32
N LYS A 54 -3.01 5.39 1.62
CA LYS A 54 -3.99 5.40 2.71
C LYS A 54 -4.90 6.64 2.70
N ASP A 55 -4.42 7.75 2.14
CA ASP A 55 -5.11 9.04 2.13
C ASP A 55 -5.98 9.22 0.87
N MET A 56 -5.92 8.28 -0.07
CA MET A 56 -6.70 8.29 -1.29
C MET A 56 -8.20 8.04 -1.04
N LYS A 57 -9.00 8.23 -2.10
CA LYS A 57 -10.45 8.01 -2.08
C LYS A 57 -10.84 6.88 -3.03
N PRO A 58 -11.74 5.96 -2.62
CA PRO A 58 -12.49 5.95 -1.34
C PRO A 58 -11.66 5.47 -0.13
N SER A 59 -11.79 6.13 1.03
CA SER A 59 -10.90 5.94 2.19
C SER A 59 -10.87 4.51 2.75
N LYS A 60 -12.01 3.83 2.85
CA LYS A 60 -12.04 2.44 3.34
C LYS A 60 -11.23 1.48 2.45
N ILE A 61 -11.32 1.68 1.13
CA ILE A 61 -10.60 0.86 0.15
C ILE A 61 -9.12 1.27 0.15
N ALA A 62 -8.84 2.58 0.27
CA ALA A 62 -7.50 3.14 0.35
C ALA A 62 -6.70 2.55 1.53
N GLU A 63 -7.28 2.52 2.72
CA GLU A 63 -6.66 1.91 3.90
C GLU A 63 -6.39 0.41 3.70
N SER A 64 -7.40 -0.36 3.27
CA SER A 64 -7.21 -1.79 3.02
C SER A 64 -6.17 -2.08 1.93
N SER A 65 -6.11 -1.22 0.91
CA SER A 65 -5.11 -1.33 -0.17
C SER A 65 -3.71 -1.01 0.34
N PHE A 66 -3.58 0.05 1.14
CA PHE A 66 -2.33 0.40 1.81
C PHE A 66 -1.82 -0.74 2.68
N GLU A 67 -2.67 -1.30 3.56
CA GLU A 67 -2.33 -2.43 4.42
C GLU A 67 -1.85 -3.65 3.59
N THR A 68 -2.53 -3.95 2.47
CA THR A 68 -2.14 -5.04 1.55
C THR A 68 -0.76 -4.78 0.93
N ILE A 69 -0.50 -3.58 0.43
CA ILE A 69 0.76 -3.20 -0.20
C ILE A 69 1.92 -3.28 0.81
N ILE A 70 1.72 -2.76 2.01
CA ILE A 70 2.71 -2.76 3.10
C ILE A 70 3.06 -4.19 3.51
N GLN A 71 2.06 -5.05 3.67
CA GLN A 71 2.29 -6.46 4.01
C GLN A 71 3.04 -7.19 2.89
N SER A 72 2.67 -6.97 1.63
CA SER A 72 3.35 -7.56 0.48
C SER A 72 4.82 -7.12 0.36
N LYS A 73 5.17 -5.93 0.83
CA LYS A 73 6.51 -5.32 0.69
C LYS A 73 7.23 -5.15 2.02
N LYS A 74 6.78 -5.83 3.08
CA LYS A 74 7.26 -5.64 4.46
C LYS A 74 8.78 -5.64 4.59
N ASN A 75 9.45 -6.54 3.90
CA ASN A 75 10.90 -6.72 3.98
C ASN A 75 11.70 -5.65 3.19
N GLU A 76 11.03 -4.85 2.36
CA GLU A 76 11.66 -3.84 1.51
C GLU A 76 11.50 -2.41 2.08
N ILE A 77 10.66 -2.23 3.11
CA ILE A 77 10.32 -0.91 3.66
C ILE A 77 11.55 -0.28 4.35
N PRO A 78 12.00 0.91 3.92
CA PRO A 78 13.08 1.64 4.57
C PRO A 78 12.69 2.06 5.99
N GLU A 79 13.68 2.11 6.89
CA GLU A 79 13.47 2.45 8.31
C GLU A 79 12.72 3.76 8.52
N GLU A 80 12.99 4.77 7.69
CA GLU A 80 12.35 6.10 7.76
C GLU A 80 10.81 6.03 7.61
N TYR A 81 10.30 5.02 6.89
CA TYR A 81 8.86 4.83 6.69
C TYR A 81 8.22 3.85 7.67
N LYS A 82 9.01 3.01 8.37
CA LYS A 82 8.45 2.05 9.33
C LYS A 82 7.70 2.74 10.45
N VAL A 83 8.18 3.89 10.92
CA VAL A 83 7.48 4.72 11.93
C VAL A 83 6.08 5.12 11.43
N THR A 84 5.95 5.48 10.15
CA THR A 84 4.65 5.83 9.55
C THR A 84 3.69 4.64 9.52
N VAL A 85 4.20 3.44 9.21
CA VAL A 85 3.44 2.19 9.19
C VAL A 85 3.00 1.79 10.60
N ILE A 86 3.92 1.82 11.56
CA ILE A 86 3.64 1.53 12.98
C ILE A 86 2.53 2.46 13.49
N ASN A 87 2.67 3.77 13.27
CA ASN A 87 1.69 4.76 13.71
C ASN A 87 0.31 4.53 13.08
N HIS A 88 0.25 4.08 11.82
CA HIS A 88 -1.00 3.72 11.17
C HIS A 88 -1.70 2.57 11.88
N TYR A 89 -0.97 1.48 12.18
CA TYR A 89 -1.54 0.32 12.87
C TYR A 89 -1.89 0.60 14.34
N LEU A 90 -1.07 1.37 15.06
CA LEU A 90 -1.40 1.81 16.42
C LEU A 90 -2.72 2.59 16.45
N LYS A 91 -2.90 3.54 15.53
CA LYS A 91 -4.15 4.30 15.41
C LYS A 91 -5.35 3.40 15.08
N LYS A 92 -5.16 2.35 14.26
CA LYS A 92 -6.21 1.36 13.98
C LYS A 92 -6.57 0.53 15.21
N SER A 93 -5.58 0.16 16.02
CA SER A 93 -5.80 -0.52 17.30
C SER A 93 -6.63 0.36 18.24
N GLU A 94 -6.24 1.62 18.44
CA GLU A 94 -6.97 2.57 19.30
C GLU A 94 -8.44 2.76 18.88
N ASN A 95 -8.71 2.78 17.57
CA ASN A 95 -10.05 2.93 17.02
C ASN A 95 -10.86 1.63 16.95
N SER A 96 -10.28 0.49 17.33
CA SER A 96 -10.99 -0.80 17.32
C SER A 96 -11.94 -0.92 18.51
N ASN A 97 -13.20 -1.24 18.23
CA ASN A 97 -14.22 -1.47 19.26
C ASN A 97 -14.15 -2.87 19.90
N SER A 98 -13.33 -3.78 19.36
CA SER A 98 -13.14 -5.13 19.90
C SER A 98 -11.71 -5.35 20.39
N GLU A 99 -11.57 -6.13 21.45
CA GLU A 99 -10.27 -6.53 22.01
C GLU A 99 -9.45 -7.34 21.00
N SER A 100 -10.12 -8.19 20.23
CA SER A 100 -9.49 -8.95 19.13
C SER A 100 -8.92 -8.05 18.04
N GLY A 101 -9.64 -6.99 17.65
CA GLY A 101 -9.14 -6.03 16.66
C GLY A 101 -7.99 -5.19 17.21
N LYS A 102 -8.04 -4.82 18.50
CA LYS A 102 -6.95 -4.11 19.17
C LYS A 102 -5.66 -4.93 19.14
N SER A 103 -5.73 -6.19 19.59
CA SER A 103 -4.58 -7.10 19.58
C SER A 103 -4.03 -7.31 18.18
N TYR A 104 -4.91 -7.58 17.20
CA TYR A 104 -4.50 -7.81 15.81
C TYR A 104 -3.67 -6.64 15.25
N TYR A 105 -4.12 -5.41 15.41
CA TYR A 105 -3.38 -4.25 14.92
C TYR A 105 -2.12 -3.94 15.74
N LEU A 106 -2.08 -4.29 17.03
CA LEU A 106 -0.85 -4.18 17.84
C LEU A 106 0.21 -5.18 17.37
N ASP A 107 -0.18 -6.41 17.07
CA ASP A 107 0.72 -7.44 16.54
C ASP A 107 1.31 -7.01 15.20
N LEU A 108 0.46 -6.47 14.30
CA LEU A 108 0.92 -5.88 13.05
C LEU A 108 1.86 -4.69 13.26
N ALA A 109 1.66 -3.85 14.27
CA ALA A 109 2.60 -2.76 14.55
C ALA A 109 3.95 -3.27 15.06
N ASN A 110 3.96 -4.32 15.88
CA ASN A 110 5.17 -4.93 16.41
C ASN A 110 6.03 -5.61 15.33
N GLU A 111 5.40 -6.09 14.27
CA GLU A 111 6.07 -6.68 13.11
C GLU A 111 7.00 -5.73 12.34
N PHE A 112 6.89 -4.41 12.54
CA PHE A 112 7.71 -3.39 11.89
C PHE A 112 8.68 -2.68 12.85
N LYS A 113 8.76 -3.11 14.12
CA LYS A 113 9.77 -2.64 15.07
C LYS A 113 11.10 -3.37 14.84
#